data_AF-A0A960SL79-F1
#
_entry.id   AF-A0A960SL79-F1
#
_cell.length_a   1.000
_cell.length_b   1.000
_cell.length_c   1.000
_cell.angle_alpha   90.00
_cell.angle_beta   90.00
_cell.angle_gamma   90.00
#
_symmetry.space_group_name_H-M   'P 1'
#
loop_
_entity.id
_entity.type
_entity.pdbx_description
1 polymer ?
#
loop_
_entity_poly.entity_id
_entity_poly.type
_entity_poly.pdbx_seq_one_letter_code
_entity_poly.pdbx_strand_id
1 'polypeptide(L)'
;MTTHPRITLVPCWSRVERATEVLFLSMVLVVANGCGFYTMNMHKAPERWVTVLDADTGAPVAGVPLVYLDTEKPYFIVSSLVESGHYVSGPDGRAHVPRNVRLETAHESNYLIDSIRHPNPPKNAEVYYVRTWESYEELVKSPKPIN
;
A
#
# COMPACT_ATOMS: atom_id res chain seq x y z
N MET A 1 16.89 -11.32 -84.85
CA MET A 1 15.93 -11.31 -83.73
C MET A 1 16.71 -11.62 -82.47
N THR A 2 17.02 -10.60 -81.66
CA THR A 2 17.80 -10.73 -80.42
C THR A 2 16.94 -10.21 -79.28
N THR A 3 16.55 -11.11 -78.38
CA THR A 3 15.73 -10.82 -77.19
C THR A 3 16.64 -10.58 -75.99
N HIS A 4 16.60 -9.37 -75.42
CA HIS A 4 17.26 -9.06 -74.15
C HIS A 4 16.37 -9.46 -72.97
N PRO A 5 16.90 -10.11 -71.92
CA PRO A 5 16.14 -10.35 -70.69
C PRO A 5 16.04 -9.05 -69.87
N ARG A 6 14.80 -8.66 -69.53
CA ARG A 6 14.53 -7.61 -68.53
C ARG A 6 14.81 -8.19 -67.14
N ILE A 7 15.82 -7.64 -66.45
CA ILE A 7 16.04 -7.90 -65.03
C ILE A 7 15.00 -7.09 -64.24
N THR A 8 14.09 -7.78 -63.55
CA THR A 8 13.15 -7.16 -62.62
C THR A 8 13.84 -7.03 -61.26
N LEU A 9 14.28 -5.82 -60.90
CA LEU A 9 14.73 -5.51 -59.55
C LEU A 9 13.51 -5.47 -58.63
N VAL A 10 13.33 -6.52 -57.82
CA VAL A 10 12.34 -6.53 -56.74
C VAL A 10 12.83 -5.52 -55.68
N PRO A 11 12.04 -4.49 -55.32
CA PRO A 11 12.49 -3.50 -54.35
C PRO A 11 12.59 -4.16 -52.97
N CYS A 12 13.82 -4.23 -52.45
CA CYS A 12 14.20 -4.76 -51.14
C CYS A 12 13.58 -3.99 -49.95
N TRP A 13 12.88 -2.89 -50.21
CA TRP A 13 12.35 -1.96 -49.21
C TRP A 13 11.15 -2.50 -48.44
N SER A 14 10.33 -3.37 -49.04
CA SER A 14 9.12 -3.94 -48.39
C SER A 14 9.41 -4.85 -47.20
N ARG A 15 10.65 -5.33 -47.06
CA ARG A 15 11.08 -6.22 -45.96
C ARG A 15 11.57 -5.46 -44.74
N VAL A 16 12.08 -4.24 -44.94
CA VAL A 16 12.61 -3.38 -43.86
C VAL A 16 11.46 -2.75 -43.09
N GLU A 17 10.43 -2.25 -43.79
CA GLU A 17 9.25 -1.62 -43.17
C GLU A 17 8.54 -2.55 -42.18
N ARG A 18 8.36 -3.83 -42.54
CA ARG A 18 7.75 -4.84 -41.65
C ARG A 18 8.59 -5.15 -40.41
N ALA A 19 9.92 -5.12 -40.51
CA ALA A 19 10.79 -5.40 -39.37
C ALA A 19 10.73 -4.26 -38.33
N THR A 20 10.66 -3.00 -38.80
CA THR A 20 10.48 -1.83 -37.93
C THR A 20 9.13 -1.81 -37.23
N GLU A 21 8.04 -2.17 -37.92
CA GLU A 21 6.70 -2.24 -37.31
C GLU A 21 6.63 -3.31 -36.21
N VAL A 22 7.21 -4.49 -36.44
CA VAL A 22 7.26 -5.57 -35.45
C VAL A 22 8.10 -5.19 -34.23
N LEU A 23 9.23 -4.51 -34.43
CA LEU A 23 10.05 -4.00 -33.33
C LEU A 23 9.30 -2.95 -32.51
N PHE A 24 8.60 -2.03 -33.17
CA PHE A 24 7.81 -1.00 -32.49
C PHE A 24 6.66 -1.60 -31.68
N LEU A 25 5.91 -2.55 -32.26
CA LEU A 25 4.86 -3.30 -31.57
C LEU A 25 5.42 -4.07 -30.35
N SER A 26 6.58 -4.71 -30.48
CA SER A 26 7.21 -5.42 -29.37
C SER A 26 7.65 -4.47 -28.24
N MET A 27 8.18 -3.29 -28.59
CA MET A 27 8.60 -2.28 -27.61
C MET A 27 7.39 -1.68 -26.89
N VAL A 28 6.30 -1.40 -27.60
CA VAL A 28 5.03 -0.97 -26.99
C VAL A 28 4.49 -2.05 -26.05
N LEU A 29 4.59 -3.33 -26.42
CA LEU A 29 4.17 -4.44 -25.56
C LEU A 29 5.02 -4.53 -24.29
N VAL A 30 6.33 -4.32 -24.38
CA VAL A 30 7.25 -4.34 -23.23
C VAL A 30 6.99 -3.14 -22.31
N VAL A 31 6.71 -1.95 -22.86
CA VAL A 31 6.35 -0.77 -22.05
C VAL A 31 4.98 -0.95 -21.40
N ALA A 32 3.98 -1.42 -22.14
CA ALA A 32 2.62 -1.64 -21.63
C ALA A 32 2.57 -2.73 -20.55
N ASN A 33 3.28 -3.86 -20.74
CA ASN A 33 3.36 -4.92 -19.72
C ASN A 33 4.36 -4.59 -18.61
N GLY A 34 5.41 -3.81 -18.90
CA GLY A 34 6.38 -3.35 -17.92
C GLY A 34 5.74 -2.43 -16.88
N CYS A 35 4.90 -1.49 -17.29
CA CYS A 35 4.17 -0.61 -16.36
C CYS A 35 3.25 -1.38 -15.41
N GLY A 36 2.69 -2.52 -15.82
CA GLY A 36 1.84 -3.35 -14.96
C GLY A 36 2.59 -4.13 -13.87
N PHE A 37 3.91 -4.34 -14.00
CA PHE A 37 4.72 -5.07 -13.02
C PHE A 37 5.25 -4.19 -11.88
N TYR A 38 5.30 -2.86 -12.05
CA TYR A 38 5.86 -1.96 -11.05
C TYR A 38 4.85 -1.48 -10.00
N THR A 39 3.54 -1.63 -10.23
CA THR A 39 2.53 -1.40 -9.20
C THR A 39 2.27 -2.70 -8.45
N MET A 40 3.25 -3.13 -7.65
CA MET A 40 3.03 -4.23 -6.70
C MET A 40 1.96 -3.81 -5.70
N ASN A 41 0.83 -4.50 -5.74
CA ASN A 41 -0.29 -4.39 -4.79
C ASN A 41 0.25 -4.49 -3.35
N MET A 42 0.45 -3.36 -2.67
CA MET A 42 0.96 -3.31 -1.28
C MET A 42 -0.10 -3.70 -0.25
N HIS A 43 -1.23 -4.29 -0.68
CA HIS A 43 -2.34 -4.68 0.18
C HIS A 43 -2.23 -6.15 0.55
N LYS A 44 -1.88 -6.42 1.81
CA LYS A 44 -2.03 -7.76 2.38
C LYS A 44 -3.51 -8.05 2.59
N ALA A 45 -3.91 -9.28 2.25
CA ALA A 45 -5.26 -9.75 2.52
C ALA A 45 -5.52 -9.72 4.04
N PRO A 46 -6.74 -9.34 4.47
CA PRO A 46 -7.10 -9.42 5.88
C PRO A 46 -7.30 -10.89 6.28
N GLU A 47 -6.73 -11.28 7.41
CA GLU A 47 -6.62 -12.68 7.86
C GLU A 47 -7.05 -12.89 9.33
N ARG A 48 -7.27 -11.80 10.08
CA ARG A 48 -7.63 -11.86 11.50
C ARG A 48 -8.52 -10.69 11.91
N TRP A 49 -9.35 -10.93 12.92
CA TRP A 49 -10.13 -9.88 13.56
C TRP A 49 -9.34 -9.26 14.71
N VAL A 50 -9.48 -7.95 14.86
CA VAL A 50 -8.96 -7.19 16.00
C VAL A 50 -10.06 -6.32 16.58
N THR A 51 -9.97 -6.04 17.86
CA THR A 51 -10.92 -5.16 18.57
C THR A 51 -10.24 -3.83 18.86
N VAL A 52 -10.91 -2.74 18.50
CA VAL A 52 -10.49 -1.36 18.76
C VAL A 52 -11.34 -0.80 19.88
N LEU A 53 -10.68 -0.43 20.97
CA LEU A 53 -11.32 0.07 22.19
C LEU A 53 -10.82 1.48 22.49
N ASP A 54 -11.71 2.33 22.99
CA ASP A 54 -11.35 3.62 23.54
C ASP A 54 -10.52 3.40 24.81
N ALA A 55 -9.39 4.08 24.92
CA ALA A 55 -8.47 3.84 26.01
C ALA A 55 -8.95 4.44 27.34
N ASP A 56 -9.87 5.39 27.33
CA ASP A 56 -10.41 5.98 28.56
C ASP A 56 -11.57 5.16 29.11
N THR A 57 -12.49 4.77 28.25
CA THR A 57 -13.76 4.14 28.59
C THR A 57 -13.76 2.62 28.42
N GLY A 58 -12.84 2.08 27.62
CA GLY A 58 -12.83 0.66 27.22
C GLY A 58 -13.96 0.28 26.27
N ALA A 59 -14.73 1.24 25.76
CA ALA A 59 -15.84 1.00 24.85
C ALA A 59 -15.34 0.73 23.41
N PRO A 60 -16.06 -0.08 22.61
CA PRO A 60 -15.70 -0.29 21.21
C PRO A 60 -15.83 1.01 20.39
N VAL A 61 -14.85 1.25 19.50
CA VAL A 61 -14.81 2.47 18.65
C VAL A 61 -14.93 2.10 17.19
N ALA A 62 -15.95 2.66 16.54
CA ALA A 62 -16.20 2.49 15.11
C ALA A 62 -15.49 3.56 14.26
N GLY A 63 -15.22 3.23 13.00
CA GLY A 63 -14.70 4.19 12.02
C GLY A 63 -13.23 4.52 12.19
N VAL A 64 -12.46 3.72 12.94
CA VAL A 64 -11.02 3.93 13.11
C VAL A 64 -10.29 3.30 11.92
N PRO A 65 -9.62 4.08 11.05
CA PRO A 65 -8.83 3.54 9.96
C PRO A 65 -7.49 3.01 10.50
N LEU A 66 -7.30 1.70 10.45
CA LEU A 66 -6.02 1.06 10.76
C LEU A 66 -5.21 0.84 9.47
N VAL A 67 -3.91 1.10 9.53
CA VAL A 67 -2.95 0.89 8.43
C VAL A 67 -1.70 0.20 8.96
N TYR A 68 -0.86 -0.32 8.08
CA TYR A 68 0.53 -0.60 8.40
C TYR A 68 1.43 0.18 7.46
N LEU A 69 2.61 0.54 7.93
CA LEU A 69 3.64 1.15 7.10
C LEU A 69 4.46 0.03 6.44
N ASP A 70 4.50 0.02 5.12
CA ASP A 70 5.42 -0.80 4.35
C ASP A 70 6.54 0.06 3.77
N THR A 71 7.66 -0.57 3.46
CA THR A 71 8.78 0.11 2.82
C THR A 71 8.69 -0.08 1.32
N GLU A 72 8.44 1.00 0.59
CA GLU A 72 8.56 0.97 -0.86
C GLU A 72 10.05 0.92 -1.21
N LYS A 73 10.50 -0.21 -1.78
CA LYS A 73 11.84 -0.28 -2.36
C LYS A 73 11.74 0.23 -3.80
N PRO A 74 12.62 1.17 -4.17
CA PRO A 74 13.75 0.69 -4.95
C PRO A 74 15.02 0.80 -4.14
N TYR A 75 15.91 -0.15 -4.39
CA TYR A 75 17.27 -0.21 -3.90
C TYR A 75 17.93 1.19 -4.03
N PHE A 76 18.87 1.50 -3.15
CA PHE A 76 19.75 2.69 -3.20
C PHE A 76 19.17 4.00 -2.61
N ILE A 77 19.44 4.21 -1.32
CA ILE A 77 19.68 5.51 -0.63
C ILE A 77 18.53 6.10 0.23
N VAL A 78 17.24 6.02 -0.12
CA VAL A 78 16.16 6.48 0.80
C VAL A 78 14.93 5.59 0.67
N SER A 79 14.62 4.83 1.71
CA SER A 79 13.37 4.08 1.83
C SER A 79 12.22 5.02 2.19
N SER A 80 11.22 5.19 1.32
CA SER A 80 9.95 5.82 1.67
C SER A 80 9.06 4.82 2.42
N LEU A 81 8.47 5.26 3.53
CA LEU A 81 7.39 4.54 4.19
C LEU A 81 6.08 4.90 3.49
N VAL A 82 5.31 3.89 3.10
CA VAL A 82 4.02 4.04 2.44
C VAL A 82 2.96 3.36 3.29
N GLU A 83 1.83 4.03 3.49
CA GLU A 83 0.68 3.45 4.18
C GLU A 83 0.02 2.36 3.32
N SER A 84 -0.38 1.27 3.97
CA SER A 84 -1.28 0.30 3.37
C SER A 84 -2.67 0.91 3.13
N GLY A 85 -3.55 0.14 2.48
CA GLY A 85 -4.98 0.43 2.51
C GLY A 85 -5.56 0.45 3.92
N HIS A 86 -6.72 1.10 4.07
CA HIS A 86 -7.38 1.28 5.37
C HIS A 86 -8.20 0.05 5.76
N TYR A 87 -7.95 -0.47 6.95
CA TYR A 87 -8.74 -1.49 7.60
C TYR A 87 -9.60 -0.81 8.69
N VAL A 88 -10.85 -0.51 8.35
CA VAL A 88 -11.71 0.33 9.20
C VAL A 88 -12.46 -0.51 10.23
N SER A 89 -12.50 -0.06 11.48
CA SER A 89 -13.30 -0.70 12.52
C SER A 89 -14.80 -0.51 12.30
N GLY A 90 -15.56 -1.59 12.45
CA GLY A 90 -17.02 -1.60 12.34
C GLY A 90 -17.72 -1.04 13.58
N PRO A 91 -19.07 -1.04 13.59
CA PRO A 91 -19.89 -0.54 14.71
C PRO A 91 -19.64 -1.24 16.06
N ASP A 92 -19.15 -2.47 16.02
CA ASP A 92 -18.79 -3.28 17.20
C ASP A 92 -17.31 -3.10 17.62
N GLY A 93 -16.63 -2.13 17.03
CA GLY A 93 -15.21 -1.86 17.25
C GLY A 93 -14.28 -2.89 16.61
N ARG A 94 -14.78 -3.83 15.79
CA ARG A 94 -13.92 -4.85 15.18
C ARG A 94 -13.46 -4.48 13.77
N ALA A 95 -12.19 -4.72 13.48
CA ALA A 95 -11.62 -4.56 12.14
C ALA A 95 -11.03 -5.88 11.65
N HIS A 96 -11.16 -6.16 10.35
CA HIS A 96 -10.54 -7.33 9.71
C HIS A 96 -9.21 -6.90 9.10
N VAL A 97 -8.10 -7.39 9.62
CA VAL A 97 -6.75 -6.89 9.37
C VAL A 97 -5.78 -8.03 8.98
N PRO A 98 -4.64 -7.72 8.36
CA PRO A 98 -3.60 -8.70 8.06
C PRO A 98 -2.89 -9.23 9.33
N ARG A 99 -2.27 -10.41 9.20
CA ARG A 99 -1.37 -10.99 10.22
C ARG A 99 0.05 -10.47 10.07
N ASN A 100 0.82 -10.57 11.16
CA ASN A 100 2.26 -10.33 11.19
C ASN A 100 2.72 -8.92 10.75
N VAL A 101 1.85 -7.92 10.88
CA VAL A 101 2.18 -6.51 10.66
C VAL A 101 1.88 -5.69 11.89
N ARG A 102 2.69 -4.66 12.13
CA ARG A 102 2.37 -3.66 13.15
C ARG A 102 1.34 -2.71 12.54
N LEU A 103 0.18 -2.62 13.19
CA LEU A 103 -0.86 -1.69 12.79
C LEU A 103 -0.69 -0.38 13.55
N GLU A 104 -1.02 0.70 12.86
CA GLU A 104 -1.06 2.08 13.29
C GLU A 104 -2.40 2.69 12.85
N THR A 105 -2.80 3.82 13.43
CA THR A 105 -3.91 4.60 12.87
C THR A 105 -3.42 5.33 11.61
N ALA A 106 -4.28 5.47 10.61
CA ALA A 106 -3.93 6.23 9.40
C ALA A 106 -3.51 7.65 9.77
N HIS A 107 -2.58 8.25 9.02
CA HIS A 107 -2.06 9.59 9.32
C HIS A 107 -3.15 10.67 9.39
N GLU A 108 -4.19 10.55 8.56
CA GLU A 108 -5.35 11.46 8.54
C GLU A 108 -6.38 11.18 9.65
N SER A 109 -6.16 10.15 10.48
CA SER A 109 -7.06 9.80 11.55
C SER A 109 -6.96 10.78 12.71
N ASN A 110 -8.12 11.19 13.25
CA ASN A 110 -8.18 11.89 14.53
C ASN A 110 -7.86 10.98 15.72
N TYR A 111 -7.63 9.68 15.47
CA TYR A 111 -7.28 8.70 16.50
C TYR A 111 -5.79 8.38 16.49
N LEU A 112 -5.31 8.09 17.68
CA LEU A 112 -3.97 7.59 17.98
C LEU A 112 -4.08 6.26 18.70
N ILE A 113 -3.21 5.29 18.38
CA ILE A 113 -3.01 4.14 19.25
C ILE A 113 -2.37 4.62 20.55
N ASP A 114 -2.98 4.26 21.69
CA ASP A 114 -2.53 4.63 23.02
C ASP A 114 -1.21 3.92 23.37
N SER A 115 -0.11 4.59 23.05
CA SER A 115 1.25 4.15 23.34
C SER A 115 1.63 4.31 24.83
N ILE A 116 0.83 5.01 25.63
CA ILE A 116 1.08 5.20 27.07
C ILE A 116 0.67 3.94 27.83
N ARG A 117 -0.51 3.37 27.51
CA ARG A 117 -0.94 2.08 28.08
C ARG A 117 -0.19 0.89 27.50
N HIS A 118 0.09 0.93 26.20
CA HIS A 118 0.77 -0.16 25.51
C HIS A 118 1.92 0.37 24.65
N PRO A 119 3.09 0.64 25.26
CA PRO A 119 4.26 1.03 24.51
C PRO A 119 4.68 -0.14 23.61
N ASN A 120 4.58 0.07 22.29
CA ASN A 120 4.86 -0.92 21.25
C ASN A 120 3.92 -2.15 21.26
N PRO A 121 2.67 -2.00 20.78
CA PRO A 121 1.79 -3.15 20.61
C PRO A 121 2.44 -4.22 19.71
N PRO A 122 2.31 -5.52 20.04
CA PRO A 122 2.89 -6.58 19.24
C PRO A 122 2.28 -6.63 17.84
N LYS A 123 3.02 -7.17 16.86
CA LYS A 123 2.55 -7.34 15.47
C LYS A 123 1.25 -8.16 15.32
N ASN A 124 0.86 -8.90 16.35
CA ASN A 124 -0.34 -9.72 16.37
C ASN A 124 -1.25 -9.35 17.55
N ALA A 125 -1.26 -8.09 17.98
CA ALA A 125 -2.14 -7.63 19.06
C ALA A 125 -3.61 -7.86 18.70
N GLU A 126 -4.36 -8.53 19.56
CA GLU A 126 -5.81 -8.78 19.36
C GLU A 126 -6.66 -7.55 19.70
N VAL A 127 -6.14 -6.68 20.57
CA VAL A 127 -6.81 -5.47 21.04
C VAL A 127 -5.91 -4.26 20.80
N TYR A 128 -6.49 -3.21 20.25
CA TYR A 128 -5.87 -1.89 20.09
C TYR A 128 -6.64 -0.88 20.91
N TYR A 129 -5.96 -0.23 21.84
CA TYR A 129 -6.52 0.90 22.57
C TYR A 129 -6.22 2.18 21.80
N VAL A 130 -7.24 3.01 21.59
CA VAL A 130 -7.11 4.27 20.86
C VAL A 130 -7.62 5.45 21.70
N ARG A 131 -7.08 6.64 21.42
CA ARG A 131 -7.55 7.92 21.95
C ARG A 131 -7.68 8.90 20.81
N THR A 132 -8.49 9.94 20.98
CA THR A 132 -8.43 11.08 20.06
C THR A 132 -7.17 11.90 20.30
N TRP A 133 -6.75 12.67 19.30
CA TRP A 133 -5.62 13.57 19.42
C TRP A 133 -5.82 14.60 20.56
N GLU A 134 -7.05 15.10 20.73
CA GLU A 134 -7.36 16.05 21.82
C GLU A 134 -7.18 15.42 23.20
N SER A 135 -7.72 14.21 23.42
CA SER A 135 -7.57 13.47 24.71
C SER A 135 -6.10 13.20 25.01
N TYR A 136 -5.32 12.84 24.00
CA TYR A 136 -3.89 12.62 24.16
C TYR A 136 -3.15 13.90 24.57
N GLU A 137 -3.42 15.03 23.92
CA GLU A 137 -2.79 16.32 24.27
C GLU A 137 -3.12 16.76 25.69
N GLU A 138 -4.36 16.59 26.13
CA GLU A 138 -4.77 16.92 27.51
C GLU A 138 -3.97 16.09 28.53
N LEU A 139 -3.79 14.80 28.27
CA LEU A 139 -3.07 13.90 29.15
C LEU A 139 -1.57 14.23 29.22
N VAL A 140 -0.95 14.63 28.10
CA VAL A 140 0.45 15.08 28.07
C VAL A 140 0.63 16.43 28.77
N LYS A 141 -0.32 17.36 28.62
CA LYS A 141 -0.27 18.70 29.24
C LYS A 141 -0.57 18.67 30.75
N SER A 142 -1.34 17.70 31.22
CA SER A 142 -1.73 17.57 32.62
C SER A 142 -1.81 16.09 33.03
N PRO A 143 -0.66 15.45 33.31
CA PRO A 143 -0.65 14.05 33.69
C PRO A 143 -1.44 13.87 35.00
N LYS A 144 -2.59 13.21 34.92
CA LYS A 144 -3.33 12.80 36.12
C LYS A 144 -2.47 11.77 36.88
N PRO A 145 -2.42 11.83 38.22
CA PRO A 145 -1.77 10.79 38.99
C PRO A 145 -2.45 9.44 38.69
N ILE A 146 -1.65 8.45 38.34
CA ILE A 146 -2.09 7.07 38.13
C ILE A 146 -2.50 6.53 39.51
N ASN A 147 -3.79 6.24 39.70
CA ASN A 147 -4.32 5.53 40.87
C ASN A 147 -4.23 4.02 40.65
#